data_AF-A0A1Q2MFX3-F1
#
_entry.id   AF-A0A1Q2MFX3-F1
#
_cell.length_a   1.000
_cell.length_b   1.000
_cell.length_c   1.000
_cell.angle_alpha   90.00
_cell.angle_beta   90.00
_cell.angle_gamma   90.00
#
_symmetry.space_group_name_H-M   'P 1'
#
loop_
_entity.id
_entity.type
_entity.pdbx_description
1 polymer ?
#
loop_
_entity_poly.entity_id
_entity_poly.type
_entity_poly.pdbx_seq_one_letter_code
_entity_poly.pdbx_strand_id
1 'polypeptide(L)'
;MKGIREEKSCCFSYFSDGTPVPDVLTEKEAVKFLRLDDGETKYPSKSLEYYRNQGILRGTRVGKRLRYLKSELLNFLENQTRITNGEMS
;
A
#
# COMPACT_ATOMS: atom_id res chain seq x y z
N MET A 1 35.44 3.69 1.24
CA MET A 1 34.28 3.63 2.16
C MET A 1 33.23 2.74 1.54
N LYS A 2 33.00 1.52 2.08
CA LYS A 2 31.91 0.67 1.61
C LYS A 2 30.61 1.24 2.21
N GLY A 3 29.72 1.73 1.34
CA GLY A 3 28.40 2.18 1.76
C GLY A 3 27.69 1.02 2.44
N ILE A 4 27.36 1.20 3.72
CA ILE A 4 26.51 0.28 4.45
C ILE A 4 25.16 0.37 3.75
N ARG A 5 24.82 -0.62 2.91
CA ARG A 5 23.44 -0.82 2.46
C ARG A 5 22.69 -1.16 3.74
N GLU A 6 21.89 -0.24 4.25
CA GLU A 6 20.86 -0.57 5.23
C GLU A 6 20.07 -1.73 4.65
N GLU A 7 20.24 -2.92 5.21
CA GLU A 7 19.31 -4.02 5.00
C GLU A 7 17.97 -3.50 5.51
N LYS A 8 17.10 -3.07 4.59
CA LYS A 8 15.71 -2.79 4.93
C LYS A 8 15.18 -4.06 5.56
N SER A 9 14.99 -4.02 6.88
CA SER A 9 14.29 -5.07 7.61
C SER A 9 12.98 -5.30 6.89
N CYS A 10 12.91 -6.41 6.14
CA CYS A 10 11.69 -6.79 5.46
C CYS A 10 10.79 -7.37 6.54
N CYS A 11 10.13 -6.47 7.30
CA CYS A 11 9.28 -6.88 8.40
C CYS A 11 8.21 -7.82 7.84
N PHE A 12 8.28 -9.09 8.27
CA PHE A 12 7.32 -10.11 7.86
C PHE A 12 5.95 -9.67 8.37
N SER A 13 5.01 -9.49 7.45
CA SER A 13 3.64 -9.13 7.76
C SER A 13 2.71 -10.19 7.19
N TYR A 14 1.61 -10.44 7.89
CA TYR A 14 0.62 -11.44 7.53
C TYR A 14 -0.75 -10.79 7.44
N PHE A 15 -1.60 -11.30 6.55
CA PHE A 15 -3.02 -11.02 6.58
C PHE A 15 -3.67 -11.70 7.81
N SER A 16 -4.90 -11.31 8.14
CA SER A 16 -5.62 -11.87 9.31
C SER A 16 -5.91 -13.37 9.23
N ASP A 17 -5.82 -13.98 8.05
CA ASP A 17 -5.96 -15.43 7.85
C ASP A 17 -4.63 -16.18 7.96
N GLY A 18 -3.55 -15.50 8.36
CA GLY A 18 -2.21 -16.09 8.48
C GLY A 18 -1.44 -16.19 7.16
N THR A 19 -2.01 -15.73 6.04
CA THR A 19 -1.29 -15.71 4.76
C THR A 19 -0.20 -14.62 4.78
N PRO A 20 1.06 -14.92 4.40
CA PRO A 20 2.10 -13.90 4.27
C PRO A 20 1.70 -12.82 3.27
N VAL A 21 1.98 -11.55 3.59
CA VAL A 21 1.77 -10.46 2.64
C VAL A 21 2.94 -10.43 1.65
N PRO A 22 2.69 -10.58 0.33
CA PRO A 22 3.74 -10.51 -0.67
C PRO A 22 4.25 -9.07 -0.86
N ASP A 23 5.47 -8.92 -1.37
CA ASP A 23 6.03 -7.59 -1.69
C ASP A 23 5.31 -6.90 -2.86
N VAL A 24 4.66 -7.69 -3.73
CA VAL A 24 3.88 -7.21 -4.88
C VAL A 24 2.46 -7.72 -4.76
N LEU A 25 1.53 -6.80 -4.48
CA LEU A 25 0.12 -7.08 -4.24
C LEU A 25 -0.71 -6.87 -5.51
N THR A 26 -1.71 -7.72 -5.69
CA THR A 26 -2.84 -7.48 -6.57
C THR A 26 -3.73 -6.37 -6.02
N GLU A 27 -4.67 -5.86 -6.83
CA GLU A 27 -5.66 -4.88 -6.36
C GLU A 27 -6.49 -5.40 -5.18
N LYS A 28 -6.94 -6.67 -5.25
CA LYS A 28 -7.70 -7.30 -4.16
C LYS A 28 -6.89 -7.40 -2.86
N GLU A 29 -5.62 -7.76 -2.97
CA GLU A 29 -4.72 -7.84 -1.82
C GLU A 29 -4.40 -6.45 -1.27
N ALA A 30 -4.27 -5.43 -2.12
CA ALA A 30 -4.08 -4.04 -1.69
C ALA A 30 -5.31 -3.50 -0.94
N VAL A 31 -6.53 -3.81 -1.43
CA VAL A 31 -7.78 -3.53 -0.71
C VAL A 31 -7.76 -4.15 0.68
N LYS A 32 -7.43 -5.45 0.78
CA LYS A 32 -7.34 -6.18 2.06
C LYS A 32 -6.23 -5.62 2.96
N PHE A 33 -5.09 -5.25 2.39
CA PHE A 33 -3.94 -4.69 3.11
C PHE A 33 -4.28 -3.33 3.74
N LEU A 34 -4.98 -2.46 3.00
CA LEU A 34 -5.45 -1.17 3.48
C LEU A 34 -6.77 -1.23 4.27
N ARG A 35 -7.35 -2.43 4.44
CA ARG A 35 -8.65 -2.64 5.12
C ARG A 35 -9.80 -1.84 4.54
N LEU A 36 -9.79 -1.62 3.22
CA LEU A 36 -10.90 -0.96 2.52
C LEU A 36 -12.11 -1.91 2.34
N ASP A 37 -12.01 -3.16 2.79
CA ASP A 37 -13.01 -4.23 2.72
C ASP A 37 -13.81 -4.43 4.03
N ASP A 38 -13.83 -3.44 4.93
CA ASP A 38 -14.51 -3.48 6.24
C ASP A 38 -16.05 -3.30 6.18
N GLY A 39 -16.58 -3.00 5.01
CA GLY A 39 -18.02 -2.83 4.77
C GLY A 39 -18.50 -1.38 4.72
N GLU A 40 -17.65 -0.40 5.03
CA GLU A 40 -18.03 1.03 4.93
C GLU A 40 -18.03 1.51 3.47
N THR A 41 -17.17 0.92 2.63
CA THR A 41 -17.05 1.29 1.22
C THR A 41 -17.70 0.26 0.29
N LYS A 42 -18.72 0.68 -0.47
CA LYS A 42 -19.41 -0.18 -1.46
C LYS A 42 -18.52 -0.64 -2.62
N TYR A 43 -17.47 0.11 -2.96
CA TYR A 43 -16.57 -0.18 -4.07
C TYR A 43 -15.09 0.07 -3.71
N PRO A 44 -14.44 -0.83 -2.95
CA PRO A 44 -13.09 -0.62 -2.43
C PRO A 44 -12.04 -0.35 -3.52
N SER A 45 -12.19 -0.97 -4.69
CA SER A 45 -11.32 -0.72 -5.86
C SER A 45 -11.38 0.73 -6.36
N LYS A 46 -12.53 1.41 -6.24
CA LYS A 46 -12.66 2.82 -6.62
C LYS A 46 -11.86 3.73 -5.70
N SER A 47 -11.71 3.38 -4.42
CA SER A 47 -10.85 4.13 -3.49
C SER A 47 -9.39 4.06 -3.92
N LEU A 48 -8.90 2.88 -4.32
CA LEU A 48 -7.54 2.73 -4.87
C LEU A 48 -7.34 3.53 -6.17
N GLU A 49 -8.35 3.57 -7.05
CA GLU A 49 -8.32 4.41 -8.25
C GLU A 49 -8.29 5.90 -7.89
N TYR A 50 -9.14 6.34 -6.96
CA TYR A 50 -9.18 7.71 -6.48
C TYR A 50 -7.82 8.14 -5.93
N TYR A 51 -7.19 7.35 -5.05
CA TYR A 51 -5.88 7.66 -4.49
C TYR A 51 -4.79 7.74 -5.57
N ARG A 52 -4.86 6.92 -6.63
CA ARG A 52 -3.95 7.02 -7.78
C ARG A 52 -4.17 8.28 -8.60
N ASN A 53 -5.43 8.63 -8.85
CA ASN A 53 -5.78 9.83 -9.62
C ASN A 53 -5.40 11.12 -8.88
N GLN A 54 -5.41 11.11 -7.55
CA GLN A 54 -4.91 12.19 -6.71
C GLN A 54 -3.36 12.22 -6.63
N GLY A 55 -2.66 11.24 -7.20
CA GLY A 55 -1.20 11.14 -7.15
C GLY A 55 -0.60 10.74 -5.79
N ILE A 56 -1.45 10.41 -4.81
CA ILE A 56 -1.02 10.06 -3.44
C ILE A 56 -0.71 8.57 -3.27
N LEU A 57 -1.19 7.72 -4.18
CA LEU A 57 -0.84 6.30 -4.24
C LEU A 57 -0.30 5.96 -5.63
N ARG A 58 0.74 5.13 -5.70
CA ARG A 58 1.33 4.68 -6.96
C ARG A 58 1.04 3.20 -7.18
N GLY A 59 0.60 2.90 -8.41
CA GLY A 59 0.52 1.53 -8.90
C GLY A 59 1.65 1.24 -9.88
N THR A 60 2.11 0.00 -9.93
CA THR A 60 3.11 -0.49 -10.89
C THR A 60 2.40 -1.31 -11.96
N ARG A 61 2.61 -0.98 -13.23
CA ARG A 61 2.05 -1.76 -14.34
C ARG A 61 2.96 -2.95 -14.64
N VAL A 62 2.41 -4.16 -14.52
CA VAL A 62 3.09 -5.42 -14.83
C VAL A 62 2.27 -6.16 -15.89
N GLY A 63 2.78 -6.14 -17.13
CA GLY A 63 2.03 -6.57 -18.30
C GLY A 63 0.72 -5.78 -18.46
N LYS A 64 -0.41 -6.48 -18.49
CA LYS A 64 -1.75 -5.87 -18.64
C LYS A 64 -2.39 -5.48 -17.31
N ARG A 65 -1.80 -5.86 -16.17
CA ARG A 65 -2.40 -5.70 -14.84
C ARG A 65 -1.68 -4.62 -14.04
N LEU A 66 -2.44 -3.95 -13.17
CA LEU A 66 -1.88 -3.08 -12.16
C LEU A 66 -1.55 -3.88 -10.90
N ARG A 67 -0.43 -3.54 -10.27
CA ARG A 67 0.08 -4.11 -9.03
C ARG A 67 0.47 -3.00 -8.07
N TYR A 68 0.62 -3.33 -6.80
CA TYR A 68 1.00 -2.39 -5.75
C TYR A 68 2.18 -2.97 -4.99
N LEU A 69 3.23 -2.19 -4.81
CA LEU A 69 4.32 -2.59 -3.94
C LEU A 69 3.89 -2.42 -2.49
N LYS A 70 4.22 -3.39 -1.63
CA LYS A 70 3.97 -3.30 -0.18
C LYS A 70 4.57 -2.01 0.40
N SER A 71 5.78 -1.65 -0.03
CA SER A 71 6.44 -0.42 0.40
C SER A 71 5.66 0.85 0.02
N GLU A 72 5.04 0.88 -1.16
CA GLU A 72 4.25 2.05 -1.59
C GLU A 72 2.95 2.16 -0.80
N LEU A 73 2.34 1.04 -0.43
CA LEU A 73 1.16 1.03 0.44
C LEU A 73 1.50 1.48 1.88
N LEU A 74 2.66 1.08 2.40
CA LEU A 74 3.15 1.58 3.70
C LEU A 74 3.43 3.08 3.66
N ASN A 75 4.17 3.56 2.65
CA ASN A 75 4.44 4.99 2.44
C ASN A 75 3.13 5.79 2.32
N PHE A 76 2.12 5.24 1.64
CA PHE A 76 0.80 5.85 1.57
C PHE A 76 0.18 6.02 2.96
N LEU A 77 0.19 4.99 3.81
CA LEU A 77 -0.35 5.05 5.17
C LEU A 77 0.40 6.04 6.06
N GLU A 78 1.72 6.10 5.95
CA GLU A 78 2.55 7.09 6.66
C GLU A 78 2.16 8.51 6.24
N ASN A 79 2.03 8.77 4.94
CA ASN A 79 1.61 10.07 4.44
C ASN A 79 0.19 10.43 4.85
N GLN A 80 -0.76 9.48 4.81
CA GLN A 80 -2.12 9.71 5.30
C GLN A 80 -2.11 10.07 6.79
N THR A 81 -1.31 9.36 7.60
CA THR A 81 -1.17 9.63 9.04
C THR A 81 -0.70 11.06 9.28
N ARG A 82 0.32 11.52 8.55
CA ARG A 82 0.82 12.90 8.64
C ARG A 82 -0.26 13.92 8.28
N ILE A 83 -0.96 13.71 7.16
CA ILE A 83 -2.03 14.61 6.69
C ILE A 83 -3.17 14.68 7.71
N THR A 84 -3.66 13.53 8.19
CA THR A 84 -4.75 13.45 9.18
C THR A 84 -4.41 14.18 10.47
N ASN A 85 -3.14 14.16 10.90
CA ASN A 85 -2.67 14.85 12.10
C ASN A 85 -2.18 16.29 11.86
N GLY A 86 -2.31 16.81 10.63
CA GLY A 86 -1.94 18.20 10.30
C GLY A 86 -0.43 18.45 10.18
N GLU A 87 0.39 17.40 10.03
CA GLU A 87 1.83 17.49 9.84
C GLU A 87 2.17 17.83 8.37
N MET A 88 1.76 19.00 7.91
CA MET A 88 2.13 19.50 6.58
C MET A 88 3.62 19.89 6.59
N SER A 89 4.38 19.34 5.64
CA SER A 89 5.75 19.79 5.33
C SER A 89 5.73 20.90 4.30
#